data_AF-A0A9P0QDD8-F1
#
_entry.id   AF-A0A9P0QDD8-F1
#
_cell.length_a   1.000
_cell.length_b   1.000
_cell.length_c   1.000
_cell.angle_alpha   90.00
_cell.angle_beta   90.00
_cell.angle_gamma   90.00
#
_symmetry.space_group_name_H-M   'P 1'
#
loop_
_entity.id
_entity.type
_entity.pdbx_description
1 polymer ?
#
loop_
_entity_poly.entity_id
_entity_poly.type
_entity_poly.pdbx_seq_one_letter_code
_entity_poly.pdbx_strand_id
1 'polypeptide(L)'
;MPNRGFFFSHIGWLMSKKHPAVIEKGKTIDMSDLEADWLVMFQKEYYKPLYVIFAIAIPVAIPVWLWNETYYNSFFVCYMFRNILVLNVTWCVNSLAHLYGTNPLIRFILPVESQFVAFIAIGEGWHNYHHAFPWDYRAAELGSKYNVTTFIIDVLNYFNLAYDLRSAPYKMIEKRALRTGDGTHQVFGFKKICEEQDAKDLVAEAENGEMYEINKDVNKEVNKDIDEASLRSRASAVAQG
;
A
#
# COMPACT_ATOMS: atom_id res chain seq x y z
N MET A 1 -4.65 11.60 -1.46
CA MET A 1 -5.36 11.76 -0.18
C MET A 1 -4.38 11.95 0.99
N PRO A 2 -3.39 11.05 1.20
CA PRO A 2 -2.50 11.14 2.36
C PRO A 2 -1.50 12.32 2.31
N ASN A 3 -1.11 12.75 1.10
CA ASN A 3 -0.19 13.88 0.89
C ASN A 3 -0.69 15.24 1.41
N ARG A 4 -1.95 15.34 1.86
CA ARG A 4 -2.51 16.56 2.45
C ARG A 4 -2.50 16.54 3.99
N GLY A 5 -1.78 15.59 4.58
CA GLY A 5 -1.61 15.45 6.02
C GLY A 5 -2.69 14.61 6.70
N PHE A 6 -2.40 14.20 7.93
CA PHE A 6 -3.21 13.29 8.74
C PHE A 6 -4.66 13.78 8.92
N PHE A 7 -4.87 15.04 9.30
CA PHE A 7 -6.22 15.55 9.57
C PHE A 7 -7.10 15.49 8.31
N PHE A 8 -6.53 15.86 7.15
CA PHE A 8 -7.26 15.82 5.89
C PHE A 8 -7.61 14.39 5.48
N SER A 9 -6.69 13.43 5.62
CA SER A 9 -6.93 12.04 5.27
C SER A 9 -7.86 11.32 6.25
N HIS A 10 -7.88 11.74 7.53
CA HIS A 10 -8.76 11.16 8.54
C HIS A 10 -10.21 11.67 8.42
N ILE A 11 -10.44 12.98 8.53
CA ILE A 11 -11.81 13.55 8.52
C ILE A 11 -11.98 14.78 7.62
N GLY A 12 -10.92 15.57 7.41
CA GLY A 12 -11.01 16.87 6.74
C GLY A 12 -11.54 16.80 5.30
N TRP A 13 -11.34 15.69 4.60
CA TRP A 13 -11.88 15.48 3.25
C TRP A 13 -13.41 15.43 3.20
N LEU A 14 -14.09 15.00 4.27
CA LEU A 14 -15.55 15.03 4.39
C LEU A 14 -16.09 16.44 4.66
N MET A 15 -15.25 17.28 5.26
CA MET A 15 -15.58 18.67 5.58
C MET A 15 -15.31 19.64 4.42
N SER A 16 -14.82 19.12 3.29
CA SER A 16 -14.39 19.92 2.14
C SER A 16 -15.10 19.47 0.87
N LYS A 17 -15.26 20.39 -0.09
CA LYS A 17 -15.73 20.00 -1.44
C LYS A 17 -14.66 19.12 -2.09
N LYS A 18 -15.11 18.08 -2.80
CA LYS A 18 -14.23 17.24 -3.61
C LYS A 18 -13.53 18.11 -4.66
N HIS A 19 -12.23 17.86 -4.87
CA HIS A 19 -11.45 18.54 -5.90
C HIS A 19 -12.02 18.23 -7.30
N PRO A 20 -12.06 19.19 -8.25
CA PRO A 20 -12.63 18.96 -9.58
C PRO A 20 -12.07 17.73 -10.29
N ALA A 21 -10.75 17.51 -10.22
CA ALA A 21 -10.10 16.33 -10.79
C ALA A 21 -10.62 14.98 -10.24
N VAL A 22 -11.11 14.93 -9.00
CA VAL A 22 -11.72 13.71 -8.43
C VAL A 22 -13.09 13.46 -9.05
N ILE A 23 -13.85 14.52 -9.31
CA ILE A 23 -15.16 14.43 -9.96
C ILE A 23 -14.98 14.01 -11.41
N GLU A 24 -14.02 14.60 -12.12
CA GLU A 24 -13.72 14.29 -13.52
C GLU A 24 -13.24 12.84 -13.69
N LYS A 25 -12.23 12.40 -12.92
CA LYS A 25 -11.78 11.01 -12.95
C LYS A 25 -12.82 10.02 -12.44
N GLY A 26 -13.68 10.44 -11.50
CA GLY A 26 -14.76 9.59 -11.01
C GLY A 26 -15.77 9.23 -12.12
N LYS A 27 -15.97 10.12 -13.10
CA LYS A 27 -16.86 9.85 -14.25
C LYS A 27 -16.28 8.85 -15.26
N THR A 28 -14.98 8.57 -15.21
CA THR A 28 -14.33 7.61 -16.10
C THR A 28 -14.32 6.20 -15.52
N ILE A 29 -14.82 6.01 -14.30
CA ILE A 29 -14.91 4.70 -13.66
C ILE A 29 -16.19 4.03 -14.15
N ASP A 30 -16.06 2.81 -14.66
CA ASP A 30 -17.19 1.97 -15.01
C ASP A 30 -17.90 1.51 -13.71
N MET A 31 -19.22 1.74 -13.67
CA MET A 31 -20.09 1.41 -12.55
C MET A 31 -21.24 0.49 -13.00
N SER A 32 -21.17 -0.04 -14.23
CA SER A 32 -22.26 -0.81 -14.83
C SER A 32 -22.57 -2.10 -14.09
N ASP A 33 -21.58 -2.71 -13.43
CA ASP A 33 -21.73 -3.87 -12.57
C ASP A 33 -22.59 -3.55 -11.33
N LEU A 34 -22.33 -2.42 -10.68
CA LEU A 34 -23.08 -1.95 -9.51
C LEU A 34 -24.48 -1.45 -9.88
N GLU A 35 -24.64 -0.84 -11.06
CA GLU A 35 -25.94 -0.38 -11.56
C GLU A 35 -26.85 -1.54 -12.03
N ALA A 36 -26.27 -2.65 -12.45
CA ALA A 36 -27.00 -3.86 -12.81
C ALA A 36 -27.46 -4.67 -11.59
N ASP A 37 -26.81 -4.52 -10.43
CA ASP A 37 -27.19 -5.20 -9.19
C ASP A 37 -28.42 -4.52 -8.55
N TRP A 38 -29.55 -5.22 -8.61
CA TRP A 38 -30.82 -4.72 -8.09
C TRP A 38 -30.79 -4.46 -6.57
N LEU A 39 -30.01 -5.21 -5.79
CA LEU A 39 -29.93 -5.06 -4.34
C LEU A 39 -29.13 -3.80 -3.98
N VAL A 40 -28.04 -3.55 -4.70
CA VAL A 40 -27.26 -2.30 -4.58
C VAL A 40 -28.13 -1.11 -4.95
N MET A 41 -28.88 -1.20 -6.04
CA MET A 41 -29.76 -0.11 -6.49
C MET A 41 -30.97 0.11 -5.56
N PHE A 42 -31.52 -0.97 -4.99
CA PHE A 42 -32.53 -0.88 -3.93
C PHE A 42 -31.97 -0.16 -2.69
N GLN A 43 -30.78 -0.54 -2.22
CA GLN A 43 -30.14 0.10 -1.08
C GLN A 43 -29.86 1.59 -1.37
N LYS A 44 -29.42 1.93 -2.59
CA LYS A 44 -29.16 3.30 -3.02
C LYS A 44 -30.43 4.16 -3.01
N GLU A 45 -31.53 3.65 -3.56
CA GLU A 45 -32.82 4.36 -3.63
C GLU A 45 -33.42 4.59 -2.24
N TYR A 46 -33.40 3.57 -1.38
CA TYR A 46 -34.00 3.61 -0.05
C TYR A 46 -32.99 3.87 1.07
N TYR A 47 -31.81 4.42 0.76
CA TYR A 47 -30.73 4.58 1.73
C TYR A 47 -31.17 5.35 2.99
N LYS A 48 -31.90 6.46 2.83
CA LYS A 48 -32.36 7.30 3.95
C LYS A 48 -33.27 6.56 4.93
N PRO A 49 -34.40 5.95 4.49
CA PRO A 49 -35.26 5.20 5.42
C PRO A 49 -34.54 3.97 5.99
N LEU A 50 -33.76 3.23 5.18
CA LEU A 50 -33.00 2.07 5.66
C LEU A 50 -31.99 2.48 6.74
N TYR A 51 -31.29 3.60 6.57
CA TYR A 51 -30.36 4.12 7.56
C TYR A 51 -31.07 4.46 8.88
N VAL A 52 -32.21 5.14 8.83
CA VAL A 52 -32.97 5.46 10.05
C VAL A 52 -33.42 4.19 10.77
N ILE A 53 -33.86 3.16 10.05
CA ILE A 53 -34.32 1.90 10.64
C ILE A 53 -33.15 1.11 11.24
N PHE A 54 -32.13 0.80 10.44
CA PHE A 54 -31.07 -0.14 10.80
C PHE A 54 -29.93 0.50 11.59
N ALA A 55 -29.59 1.77 11.31
CA ALA A 55 -28.49 2.43 12.02
C ALA A 55 -28.94 3.13 13.30
N ILE A 56 -30.20 3.61 13.37
CA ILE A 56 -30.73 4.37 14.53
C ILE A 56 -31.80 3.57 15.28
N ALA A 57 -32.96 3.32 14.67
CA ALA A 57 -34.15 2.87 15.37
C ALA A 57 -33.97 1.51 16.02
N ILE A 58 -33.48 0.50 15.29
CA ILE A 58 -33.24 -0.85 15.82
C ILE A 58 -32.17 -0.83 16.93
N PRO A 59 -30.97 -0.26 16.74
CA PRO A 59 -29.95 -0.20 17.79
C PRO A 59 -30.37 0.56 19.06
N VAL A 60 -31.27 1.54 18.93
CA VAL A 60 -31.81 2.28 20.09
C VAL A 60 -32.98 1.53 20.74
N ALA A 61 -33.81 0.84 19.98
CA ALA A 61 -34.97 0.12 20.53
C ALA A 61 -34.56 -1.16 21.26
N ILE A 62 -33.58 -1.92 20.74
CA ILE A 62 -33.18 -3.21 21.31
C ILE A 62 -32.82 -3.12 22.81
N PRO A 63 -31.95 -2.20 23.26
CA PRO A 63 -31.58 -2.11 24.67
C PRO A 63 -32.75 -1.70 25.57
N VAL A 64 -33.60 -0.81 25.06
CA VAL A 64 -34.79 -0.33 25.78
C VAL A 64 -35.78 -1.48 25.96
N TRP A 65 -35.97 -2.32 24.94
CA TRP A 65 -36.97 -3.38 24.97
C TRP A 65 -36.49 -4.66 25.66
N LEU A 66 -35.23 -5.05 25.49
CA LEU A 66 -34.74 -6.35 25.99
C LEU A 66 -34.25 -6.30 27.44
N TRP A 67 -33.69 -5.18 27.89
CA TRP A 67 -33.16 -5.05 29.25
C TRP A 67 -33.49 -3.71 29.92
N ASN A 68 -34.54 -3.04 29.44
CA ASN A 68 -35.14 -1.85 30.05
C ASN A 68 -34.15 -0.67 30.25
N GLU A 69 -33.23 -0.49 29.29
CA GLU A 69 -32.34 0.68 29.26
C GLU A 69 -33.13 1.96 28.97
N THR A 70 -32.61 3.12 29.42
CA THR A 70 -33.21 4.41 29.09
C THR A 70 -33.02 4.76 27.62
N TYR A 71 -34.03 5.43 27.02
CA TYR A 71 -33.91 5.95 25.65
C TYR A 71 -32.71 6.88 25.47
N TYR A 72 -32.36 7.66 26.51
CA TYR A 72 -31.23 8.58 26.49
C TYR A 72 -29.90 7.82 26.36
N ASN A 73 -29.63 6.87 27.27
CA ASN A 73 -28.40 6.08 27.22
C ASN A 73 -28.32 5.28 25.93
N SER A 74 -29.42 4.66 25.50
CA SER A 74 -29.43 3.88 24.27
C SER A 74 -29.12 4.73 23.04
N PHE A 75 -29.69 5.94 22.93
CA PHE A 75 -29.38 6.86 21.84
C PHE A 75 -27.92 7.34 21.87
N PHE A 76 -27.43 7.80 23.01
CA PHE A 76 -26.08 8.36 23.09
C PHE A 76 -24.97 7.30 23.02
N VAL A 77 -25.20 6.10 23.54
CA VAL A 77 -24.19 5.03 23.53
C VAL A 77 -24.33 4.17 22.27
N CYS A 78 -25.50 3.55 22.06
CA CYS A 78 -25.68 2.54 21.01
C CYS A 78 -25.76 3.15 19.60
N TYR A 79 -26.21 4.41 19.48
CA TYR A 79 -26.14 5.14 18.22
C TYR A 79 -24.95 6.10 18.16
N MET A 80 -24.93 7.19 18.94
CA MET A 80 -23.93 8.26 18.76
C MET A 80 -22.49 7.78 18.99
N PHE A 81 -22.17 7.26 20.18
CA PHE A 81 -20.82 6.84 20.52
C PHE A 81 -20.33 5.70 19.63
N ARG A 82 -21.17 4.67 19.41
CA ARG A 82 -20.86 3.57 18.48
C ARG A 82 -20.52 4.10 17.08
N ASN A 83 -21.31 5.01 16.51
CA ASN A 83 -21.03 5.57 15.19
C ASN A 83 -19.72 6.37 15.18
N ILE A 84 -19.47 7.21 16.19
CA ILE A 84 -18.22 7.95 16.31
C ILE A 84 -17.04 6.97 16.31
N LEU A 85 -17.12 5.90 17.10
CA LEU A 85 -16.06 4.89 17.18
C LEU A 85 -15.86 4.20 15.83
N VAL A 86 -16.91 3.67 15.22
CA VAL A 86 -16.85 2.97 13.92
C VAL A 86 -16.28 3.87 12.83
N LEU A 87 -16.71 5.13 12.77
CA LEU A 87 -16.21 6.10 11.79
C LEU A 87 -14.73 6.38 12.00
N ASN A 88 -14.28 6.66 13.23
CA ASN A 88 -12.87 6.93 13.49
C ASN A 88 -11.99 5.71 13.20
N VAL A 89 -12.43 4.50 13.57
CA VAL A 89 -11.74 3.25 13.23
C VAL A 89 -11.62 3.09 11.71
N THR A 90 -12.71 3.32 10.97
CA THR A 90 -12.70 3.24 9.50
C THR A 90 -11.74 4.28 8.90
N TRP A 91 -11.77 5.51 9.41
CA TRP A 91 -10.90 6.58 8.92
C TRP A 91 -9.43 6.42 9.29
N CYS A 92 -9.10 5.60 10.30
CA CYS A 92 -7.73 5.20 10.58
C CYS A 92 -7.10 4.42 9.41
N VAL A 93 -7.88 3.72 8.59
CA VAL A 93 -7.38 3.07 7.37
C VAL A 93 -6.90 4.13 6.38
N ASN A 94 -7.66 5.21 6.19
CA ASN A 94 -7.27 6.31 5.30
C ASN A 94 -6.12 7.18 5.86
N SER A 95 -5.88 7.15 7.17
CA SER A 95 -4.86 7.98 7.83
C SER A 95 -3.67 7.17 8.35
N LEU A 96 -3.84 6.40 9.43
CA LEU A 96 -2.78 5.65 10.09
C LEU A 96 -2.17 4.56 9.19
N ALA A 97 -2.97 3.88 8.37
CA ALA A 97 -2.46 2.86 7.43
C ALA A 97 -1.73 3.45 6.20
N HIS A 98 -1.46 4.76 6.21
CA HIS A 98 -0.59 5.44 5.25
C HIS A 98 0.60 6.16 5.92
N LEU A 99 0.75 6.07 7.24
CA LEU A 99 1.79 6.77 8.00
C LEU A 99 2.68 5.85 8.83
N TYR A 100 2.12 4.83 9.47
CA TYR A 100 2.84 4.01 10.45
C TYR A 100 2.73 2.53 10.13
N GLY A 101 3.80 1.99 9.52
CA GLY A 101 3.87 0.59 9.12
C GLY A 101 5.05 0.31 8.18
N THR A 102 4.99 -0.85 7.53
CA THR A 102 6.03 -1.34 6.61
C THR A 102 5.50 -1.51 5.18
N ASN A 103 6.38 -1.56 4.17
CA ASN A 103 6.01 -1.70 2.76
C ASN A 103 6.58 -2.99 2.12
N PRO A 104 6.21 -4.18 2.61
CA PRO A 104 6.84 -5.44 2.22
C PRO A 104 6.64 -5.82 0.75
N LEU A 105 5.63 -5.27 0.05
CA LEU A 105 5.32 -5.60 -1.34
C LEU A 105 5.60 -4.45 -2.31
N ILE A 106 5.29 -3.21 -1.95
CA ILE A 106 5.50 -2.03 -2.81
C ILE A 106 6.02 -0.86 -1.98
N ARG A 107 7.31 -0.55 -2.08
CA ARG A 107 7.98 0.53 -1.33
C ARG A 107 7.72 1.94 -1.84
N PHE A 108 7.21 2.10 -3.06
CA PHE A 108 7.07 3.40 -3.73
C PHE A 108 5.67 4.01 -3.56
N ILE A 109 4.78 3.36 -2.81
CA ILE A 109 3.43 3.84 -2.50
C ILE A 109 3.32 4.14 -1.00
N LEU A 110 2.33 4.95 -0.63
CA LEU A 110 2.09 5.35 0.77
C LEU A 110 1.36 4.30 1.64
N PRO A 111 0.45 3.47 1.13
CA PRO A 111 -0.19 2.39 1.90
C PRO A 111 0.82 1.47 2.57
N VAL A 112 0.74 1.33 3.89
CA VAL A 112 1.63 0.49 4.71
C VAL A 112 0.87 -0.66 5.37
N GLU A 113 1.59 -1.73 5.70
CA GLU A 113 1.11 -2.77 6.61
C GLU A 113 1.18 -2.28 8.06
N SER A 114 0.04 -2.20 8.74
CA SER A 114 -0.05 -1.76 10.13
C SER A 114 -0.85 -2.75 10.97
N GLN A 115 -0.16 -3.50 11.84
CA GLN A 115 -0.81 -4.46 12.75
C GLN A 115 -1.82 -3.79 13.69
N PHE A 116 -1.54 -2.57 14.13
CA PHE A 116 -2.45 -1.80 14.96
C PHE A 116 -3.76 -1.51 14.22
N VAL A 117 -3.67 -1.02 12.97
CA VAL A 117 -4.86 -0.77 12.16
C VAL A 117 -5.58 -2.08 11.85
N ALA A 118 -4.86 -3.16 11.56
CA ALA A 118 -5.46 -4.47 11.28
C ALA A 118 -6.28 -4.97 12.47
N PHE A 119 -5.80 -4.76 13.70
CA PHE A 119 -6.53 -5.11 14.91
C PHE A 119 -7.80 -4.27 15.09
N ILE A 120 -7.71 -2.93 15.03
CA ILE A 120 -8.87 -2.07 15.30
C ILE A 120 -9.90 -2.08 14.17
N ALA A 121 -9.45 -2.25 12.92
CA ALA A 121 -10.28 -2.25 11.72
C ALA A 121 -10.54 -3.66 11.18
N ILE A 122 -10.42 -4.69 12.03
CA ILE A 122 -10.97 -6.04 11.78
C ILE A 122 -10.33 -6.74 10.54
N GLY A 123 -9.11 -6.33 10.17
CA GLY A 123 -8.33 -6.92 9.06
C GLY A 123 -7.87 -5.92 8.01
N GLU A 124 -8.43 -4.71 7.97
CA GLU A 124 -8.18 -3.72 6.91
C GLU A 124 -6.83 -2.97 7.02
N GLY A 125 -5.96 -3.38 7.95
CA GLY A 125 -4.65 -2.74 8.18
C GLY A 125 -3.52 -3.27 7.30
N TRP A 126 -3.75 -4.33 6.54
CA TRP A 126 -2.79 -4.91 5.59
C TRP A 126 -2.82 -4.15 4.25
N HIS A 127 -2.61 -2.83 4.34
CA HIS A 127 -2.96 -1.89 3.28
C HIS A 127 -1.93 -1.88 2.14
N ASN A 128 -0.65 -2.19 2.38
CA ASN A 128 0.34 -2.35 1.31
C ASN A 128 -0.01 -3.56 0.42
N TYR A 129 -0.45 -4.66 1.03
CA TYR A 129 -0.96 -5.85 0.36
C TYR A 129 -2.24 -5.56 -0.41
N HIS A 130 -3.23 -4.92 0.22
CA HIS A 130 -4.48 -4.57 -0.44
C HIS A 130 -4.26 -3.72 -1.70
N HIS A 131 -3.34 -2.74 -1.67
CA HIS A 131 -3.00 -1.95 -2.85
C HIS A 131 -2.16 -2.72 -3.88
N ALA A 132 -1.41 -3.75 -3.47
CA ALA A 132 -0.68 -4.62 -4.38
C ALA A 132 -1.59 -5.60 -5.13
N PHE A 133 -2.63 -6.09 -4.44
CA PHE A 133 -3.56 -7.11 -4.92
C PHE A 133 -5.02 -6.73 -4.57
N PRO A 134 -5.58 -5.67 -5.17
CA PRO A 134 -6.92 -5.16 -4.82
C PRO A 134 -8.06 -6.13 -5.15
N TRP A 135 -7.80 -7.16 -5.94
CA TRP A 135 -8.74 -8.23 -6.29
C TRP A 135 -8.68 -9.45 -5.36
N ASP A 136 -7.75 -9.48 -4.40
CA ASP A 136 -7.68 -10.57 -3.42
C ASP A 136 -8.77 -10.37 -2.36
N TYR A 137 -9.69 -11.34 -2.23
CA TYR A 137 -10.83 -11.24 -1.32
C TYR A 137 -10.44 -11.05 0.15
N ARG A 138 -9.22 -11.46 0.51
CA ARG A 138 -8.74 -11.40 1.89
C ARG A 138 -8.24 -10.02 2.27
N ALA A 139 -7.90 -9.19 1.29
CA ALA A 139 -7.17 -7.92 1.48
C ALA A 139 -5.86 -8.06 2.30
N ALA A 140 -5.34 -9.27 2.46
CA ALA A 140 -4.14 -9.58 3.23
C ALA A 140 -3.49 -10.87 2.73
N GLU A 141 -2.20 -11.05 3.04
CA GLU A 141 -1.49 -12.30 2.78
C GLU A 141 -2.05 -13.47 3.63
N LEU A 142 -1.87 -14.70 3.15
CA LEU A 142 -2.26 -15.90 3.89
C LEU A 142 -1.53 -15.96 5.24
N GLY A 143 -2.27 -16.19 6.33
CA GLY A 143 -1.70 -16.27 7.68
C GLY A 143 -1.53 -14.91 8.37
N SER A 144 -1.94 -13.82 7.72
CA SER A 144 -2.02 -12.50 8.37
C SER A 144 -2.94 -12.52 9.59
N LYS A 145 -2.46 -11.91 10.68
CA LYS A 145 -3.20 -11.82 11.95
C LYS A 145 -4.41 -10.87 11.83
N TYR A 146 -5.38 -11.03 12.71
CA TYR A 146 -6.51 -10.10 12.90
C TYR A 146 -7.40 -9.88 11.67
N ASN A 147 -7.43 -10.81 10.72
CA ASN A 147 -8.29 -10.72 9.55
C ASN A 147 -9.62 -11.46 9.76
N VAL A 148 -10.50 -10.86 10.57
CA VAL A 148 -11.80 -11.44 10.90
C VAL A 148 -12.75 -11.37 9.70
N THR A 149 -12.61 -10.36 8.82
CA THR A 149 -13.38 -10.29 7.56
C THR A 149 -13.17 -11.52 6.71
N THR A 150 -11.91 -11.94 6.49
CA THR A 150 -11.58 -13.18 5.76
C THR A 150 -12.22 -14.40 6.41
N PHE A 151 -12.12 -14.52 7.74
CA PHE A 151 -12.72 -15.64 8.46
C PHE A 151 -14.24 -15.72 8.23
N ILE A 152 -14.95 -14.58 8.27
CA ILE A 152 -16.39 -14.54 7.99
C ILE A 152 -16.67 -15.00 6.55
N ILE A 153 -15.89 -14.52 5.57
CA ILE A 153 -16.06 -14.92 4.16
C ILE A 153 -15.79 -16.42 3.98
N ASP A 154 -14.76 -16.97 4.64
CA ASP A 154 -14.44 -18.40 4.59
C ASP A 154 -15.57 -19.25 5.18
N VAL A 155 -16.20 -18.79 6.27
CA VAL A 155 -17.40 -19.43 6.85
C VAL A 155 -18.58 -19.38 5.88
N LEU A 156 -18.82 -18.23 5.23
CA LEU A 156 -19.86 -18.12 4.21
C LEU A 156 -19.59 -19.04 3.02
N ASN A 157 -18.33 -19.16 2.60
CA ASN A 157 -17.92 -20.08 1.54
C ASN A 157 -18.09 -21.55 1.95
N TYR A 158 -17.83 -21.90 3.21
CA TYR A 158 -18.12 -23.23 3.74
C TYR A 158 -19.62 -23.59 3.64
N PHE A 159 -20.50 -22.61 3.83
CA PHE A 159 -21.95 -22.76 3.64
C PHE A 159 -22.43 -22.54 2.20
N ASN A 160 -21.53 -22.37 1.22
CA ASN A 160 -21.82 -22.05 -0.19
C ASN A 160 -22.62 -20.74 -0.39
N LEU A 161 -22.52 -19.80 0.56
CA LEU A 161 -23.12 -18.47 0.47
C LEU A 161 -22.18 -17.47 -0.23
N ALA A 162 -20.88 -17.78 -0.29
CA ALA A 162 -19.87 -17.08 -1.07
C ALA A 162 -19.11 -18.10 -1.93
N TYR A 163 -18.71 -17.71 -3.14
CA TYR A 163 -17.97 -18.54 -4.08
C TYR A 163 -17.15 -17.65 -5.04
N ASP A 164 -16.36 -18.25 -5.95
CA ASP A 164 -15.38 -17.55 -6.81
C ASP A 164 -14.39 -16.66 -6.03
N LEU A 165 -13.97 -17.10 -4.84
CA LEU A 165 -13.01 -16.38 -4.02
C LEU A 165 -11.64 -16.33 -4.71
N ARG A 166 -11.19 -15.12 -5.04
CA ARG A 166 -9.91 -14.88 -5.71
C ARG A 166 -8.82 -14.55 -4.71
N SER A 167 -7.71 -15.29 -4.74
CA SER A 167 -6.54 -15.02 -3.91
C SER A 167 -5.27 -14.93 -4.75
N ALA A 168 -4.34 -14.06 -4.35
CA ALA A 168 -3.06 -13.94 -5.03
C ALA A 168 -2.21 -15.20 -4.77
N PRO A 169 -1.68 -15.87 -5.82
CA PRO A 169 -0.82 -17.03 -5.65
C PRO A 169 0.49 -16.67 -4.94
N TYR A 170 1.00 -17.58 -4.10
CA TYR A 170 2.24 -17.39 -3.33
C TYR A 170 3.43 -16.91 -4.20
N LYS A 171 3.63 -17.54 -5.37
CA LYS A 171 4.70 -17.14 -6.31
C LYS A 171 4.55 -15.72 -6.85
N MET A 172 3.31 -15.22 -6.97
CA MET A 172 3.05 -13.84 -7.39
C MET A 172 3.44 -12.85 -6.29
N ILE A 173 3.11 -13.19 -5.03
CA ILE A 173 3.47 -12.42 -3.83
C ILE A 173 5.00 -12.39 -3.68
N GLU A 174 5.68 -13.54 -3.76
CA GLU A 174 7.15 -13.64 -3.70
C GLU A 174 7.82 -12.73 -4.73
N LYS A 175 7.45 -12.88 -6.01
CA LYS A 175 8.00 -12.04 -7.08
C LYS A 175 7.77 -10.55 -6.85
N ARG A 176 6.61 -10.18 -6.29
CA ARG A 176 6.29 -8.79 -5.97
C ARG A 176 7.15 -8.27 -4.82
N ALA A 177 7.29 -9.03 -3.73
CA ALA A 177 8.12 -8.68 -2.58
C ALA A 177 9.59 -8.46 -2.98
N LEU A 178 10.17 -9.42 -3.72
CA LEU A 178 11.56 -9.32 -4.18
C LEU A 178 11.75 -8.13 -5.13
N ARG A 179 10.85 -7.93 -6.10
CA ARG A 179 10.99 -6.86 -7.09
C ARG A 179 10.75 -5.46 -6.51
N THR A 180 9.70 -5.27 -5.71
CA THR A 180 9.20 -3.93 -5.34
C THR A 180 9.02 -3.68 -3.86
N GLY A 181 9.19 -4.70 -3.00
CA GLY A 181 9.13 -4.51 -1.54
C GLY A 181 10.24 -3.61 -1.00
N ASP A 182 10.23 -3.34 0.29
CA ASP A 182 11.26 -2.60 1.02
C ASP A 182 12.23 -3.51 1.82
N GLY A 183 12.03 -4.83 1.78
CA GLY A 183 12.83 -5.81 2.54
C GLY A 183 12.26 -6.16 3.91
N THR A 184 11.11 -5.58 4.31
CA THR A 184 10.45 -5.88 5.59
C THR A 184 9.54 -7.11 5.55
N HIS A 185 9.42 -7.76 4.39
CA HIS A 185 8.59 -8.96 4.24
C HIS A 185 9.10 -10.09 5.15
N GLN A 186 8.21 -10.70 5.93
CA GLN A 186 8.60 -11.68 6.97
C GLN A 186 9.36 -12.89 6.41
N VAL A 187 8.94 -13.40 5.24
CA VAL A 187 9.58 -14.54 4.57
C VAL A 187 10.67 -14.12 3.58
N PHE A 188 10.38 -13.17 2.67
CA PHE A 188 11.28 -12.86 1.54
C PHE A 188 12.23 -11.68 1.78
N GLY A 189 12.10 -10.98 2.92
CA GLY A 189 12.84 -9.76 3.20
C GLY A 189 14.35 -9.94 3.17
N PHE A 190 14.85 -10.98 3.84
CA PHE A 190 16.29 -11.29 3.88
C PHE A 190 16.85 -11.58 2.47
N LYS A 191 16.16 -12.43 1.71
CA LYS A 191 16.55 -12.75 0.32
C LYS A 191 16.64 -11.50 -0.55
N LYS A 192 15.67 -10.59 -0.43
CA LYS A 192 15.67 -9.32 -1.15
C LYS A 192 16.90 -8.47 -0.79
N ILE A 193 17.23 -8.37 0.50
CA ILE A 193 18.37 -7.57 0.97
C ILE A 193 19.68 -8.15 0.43
N CYS A 194 19.84 -9.48 0.44
CA CYS A 194 21.00 -10.14 -0.17
C CYS A 194 21.10 -9.86 -1.67
N GLU A 195 20.02 -10.05 -2.43
CA GLU A 195 20.01 -9.80 -3.88
C GLU A 195 20.32 -8.33 -4.22
N GLU A 196 19.84 -7.38 -3.42
CA GLU A 196 20.16 -5.96 -3.59
C GLU A 196 21.62 -5.63 -3.20
N GLN A 197 22.20 -6.35 -2.25
CA GLN A 197 23.61 -6.19 -1.87
C GLN A 197 24.54 -6.77 -2.93
N ASP A 198 24.29 -8.01 -3.36
CA ASP A 198 25.06 -8.68 -4.42
C ASP A 198 25.05 -7.85 -5.71
N ALA A 199 23.90 -7.27 -6.07
CA ALA A 199 23.80 -6.38 -7.23
C ALA A 199 24.63 -5.10 -7.09
N LYS A 200 24.71 -4.52 -5.89
CA LYS A 200 25.56 -3.32 -5.64
C LYS A 200 27.04 -3.67 -5.71
N ASP A 201 27.42 -4.82 -5.16
CA ASP A 201 28.81 -5.27 -5.14
C ASP A 201 29.30 -5.54 -6.58
N LEU A 202 28.46 -6.17 -7.42
CA LEU A 202 28.75 -6.37 -8.84
C LEU A 202 28.89 -5.05 -9.62
N VAL A 203 28.05 -4.06 -9.34
CA VAL A 203 28.15 -2.73 -9.97
C VAL A 203 29.44 -2.02 -9.53
N ALA A 204 29.78 -2.07 -8.24
CA ALA A 204 31.01 -1.47 -7.73
C ALA A 204 32.26 -2.13 -8.34
N GLU A 205 32.26 -3.46 -8.52
CA GLU A 205 33.35 -4.17 -9.22
C GLU A 205 33.47 -3.74 -10.68
N ALA A 206 32.35 -3.58 -11.39
CA ALA A 206 32.35 -3.12 -12.78
C ALA A 206 32.87 -1.68 -12.93
N GLU A 207 32.41 -0.75 -12.07
CA GLU A 207 32.88 0.64 -12.06
C GLU A 207 34.38 0.74 -11.76
N ASN A 208 34.87 -0.04 -10.79
CA ASN A 208 36.30 -0.10 -10.47
C ASN A 208 37.13 -0.68 -11.64
N GLY A 209 36.62 -1.70 -12.34
CA GLY A 209 37.24 -2.27 -13.52
C GLY A 209 37.31 -1.29 -14.70
N GLU A 210 36.22 -0.57 -14.98
CA GLU A 210 36.22 0.49 -16.00
C GLU A 210 37.21 1.62 -15.66
N MET A 211 37.24 2.05 -14.39
CA MET A 211 38.17 3.07 -13.93
C MET A 211 39.64 2.63 -14.06
N TYR A 212 39.92 1.33 -13.85
CA TYR A 212 41.24 0.75 -14.06
C TYR A 212 41.67 0.79 -15.53
N GLU A 213 40.79 0.40 -16.46
CA GLU A 213 41.09 0.44 -17.89
C GLU A 213 41.28 1.88 -18.40
N ILE A 214 40.43 2.83 -17.97
CA ILE A 214 40.61 4.27 -18.30
C ILE A 214 41.98 4.78 -17.83
N ASN A 215 42.37 4.47 -16.59
CA ASN A 215 43.68 4.90 -16.07
C ASN A 215 44.86 4.27 -16.84
N LYS A 216 44.69 3.04 -17.33
CA LYS A 216 45.71 2.34 -18.13
C LYS A 216 45.87 2.96 -19.51
N ASP A 217 44.77 3.34 -20.15
CA ASP A 217 44.78 4.03 -21.45
C ASP A 217 45.38 5.44 -21.35
N VAL A 218 45.00 6.21 -20.32
CA VAL A 218 45.60 7.54 -20.04
C VAL A 218 47.09 7.43 -19.80
N ASN A 219 47.55 6.46 -18.98
CA ASN A 219 48.98 6.26 -18.75
C ASN A 219 49.73 5.86 -20.03
N LYS A 220 49.08 5.13 -20.95
CA LYS A 220 49.67 4.74 -22.23
C LYS A 220 49.81 5.93 -23.19
N GLU A 221 48.83 6.83 -23.25
CA GLU A 221 48.93 8.09 -24.00
C GLU A 221 50.00 9.02 -23.43
N VAL A 222 50.01 9.23 -22.11
CA VAL A 222 51.01 10.08 -21.44
C VAL A 222 52.43 9.59 -21.68
N ASN A 223 52.67 8.27 -21.58
CA ASN A 223 54.00 7.71 -21.85
C ASN A 223 54.41 7.87 -23.32
N LYS A 224 53.46 7.74 -24.26
CA LYS A 224 53.72 7.97 -25.69
C LYS A 224 54.11 9.43 -25.96
N ASP A 225 53.44 10.38 -25.32
CA ASP A 225 53.76 11.81 -25.47
C ASP A 225 55.13 12.16 -24.88
N ILE A 226 55.51 11.54 -23.75
CA ILE A 226 56.83 11.70 -23.13
C ILE A 226 57.93 11.14 -24.05
N ASP A 227 57.72 9.96 -24.64
CA ASP A 227 58.66 9.33 -25.56
C ASP A 227 58.84 10.18 -26.84
N GLU A 228 57.75 10.70 -27.42
CA GLU A 228 57.82 11.63 -28.56
C GLU A 228 58.56 12.92 -28.23
N ALA A 229 58.32 13.51 -27.03
CA ALA A 229 59.02 14.71 -26.59
C ALA A 229 60.53 14.48 -26.39
N SER A 230 60.91 13.32 -25.83
CA SER A 230 62.30 12.92 -25.63
C SER A 230 63.05 12.70 -26.96
N LEU A 231 62.38 12.09 -27.95
CA LEU A 231 62.92 11.92 -29.30
C LEU A 231 63.13 13.26 -30.01
N ARG A 232 62.17 14.21 -29.88
CA ARG A 232 62.31 15.57 -30.44
C ARG A 232 63.46 16.35 -29.77
N SER A 233 63.62 16.23 -28.45
CA SER A 233 64.74 16.84 -27.72
C SER A 233 66.11 16.33 -28.18
N ARG A 234 66.25 15.01 -28.35
CA ARG A 234 67.49 14.38 -28.85
C ARG A 234 67.79 14.75 -30.30
N ALA A 235 66.78 14.82 -31.16
CA ALA A 235 66.93 15.24 -32.55
C ALA A 235 67.43 16.70 -32.65
N SER A 236 66.91 17.61 -31.82
CA SER A 236 67.39 19.00 -31.75
C SER A 236 68.84 19.12 -31.23
N ALA A 237 69.27 18.25 -30.32
CA ALA A 237 70.64 18.25 -29.80
C ALA A 237 71.68 17.75 -30.83
N VAL A 238 71.31 16.80 -31.70
CA VAL A 238 72.18 16.29 -32.77
C VAL A 238 72.30 17.27 -33.94
N ALA A 239 71.31 18.14 -34.15
CA ALA A 239 71.35 19.17 -35.20
C ALA A 239 72.18 20.42 -34.84
N GLN A 240 72.68 20.53 -33.60
CA GLN A 240 73.42 21.69 -33.08
C GLN A 240 74.90 21.39 -32.75
N GLY A 241 75.40 20.19 -33.03
CA GLY A 241 76.82 19.81 -32.94
C GLY A 241 77.42 19.56 -34.31
#